data_AF-A0A101GKE4-F1
#
_entry.id   AF-A0A101GKE4-F1
#
_cell.length_a   1.000
_cell.length_b   1.000
_cell.length_c   1.000
_cell.angle_alpha   90.00
_cell.angle_beta   90.00
_cell.angle_gamma   90.00
#
_symmetry.space_group_name_H-M   'P 1'
#
loop_
_entity.id
_entity.type
_entity.pdbx_description
1 polymer ?
#
loop_
_entity_poly.entity_id
_entity_poly.type
_entity_poly.pdbx_seq_one_letter_code
_entity_poly.pdbx_strand_id
1 'polypeptide(L)'
;MNKEKHNMFYSVKLFFRKMKLLRRIRKKNKQVEKMAKQQIREKEKYLRKWERRRRRRLLRFTLKKQFQKIFRPKKKEKTQQTFKIDEEPKQKRAGYSSWKRRKRIIRFLIYKSIKSWSFGEKIEVQNRQVAAARLNKREKWTMVLNSASAFIIAYLTIQIIGQMLTLFIAQSFEFQGSIRYWGVLYFITSNDWTPDAVLTLFSVQPLVGLILALISLIIYLNVQQFEGILKMIFLWLYINGLVAFFGALAVGTIISKGFGFVAIYLYLMDTGKLLLSLCSLGILLIIGVFSRSLFINSANVYFEEINFKNVKSVIRYHIVYPALLGSFILILFKLPKITSYELFTISTIILLLLPVWTSPGIMGEKIFENKGNLSLRPWMLLLSFSALMLFRLLTDPQLFAI
;
A
#
# COMPACT_ATOMS: atom_id res chain seq x y z
N MET A 1 -33.08 25.62 -21.29
CA MET A 1 -32.58 25.15 -19.98
C MET A 1 -33.07 23.75 -19.53
N ASN A 2 -33.58 22.87 -20.43
CA ASN A 2 -34.15 21.56 -20.02
C ASN A 2 -33.40 20.31 -20.55
N LYS A 3 -32.26 20.46 -21.26
CA LYS A 3 -31.51 19.31 -21.81
C LYS A 3 -30.46 18.71 -20.87
N GLU A 4 -29.98 19.45 -19.86
CA GLU A 4 -28.89 18.95 -18.99
C GLU A 4 -29.36 17.97 -17.90
N LYS A 5 -30.61 18.09 -17.43
CA LYS A 5 -31.16 17.18 -16.41
C LYS A 5 -31.31 15.73 -16.91
N HIS A 6 -31.38 15.52 -18.23
CA HIS A 6 -31.53 14.18 -18.82
C HIS A 6 -30.22 13.35 -18.82
N ASN A 7 -29.05 14.01 -18.80
CA ASN A 7 -27.76 13.31 -18.81
C ASN A 7 -27.38 12.71 -17.45
N MET A 8 -27.83 13.32 -16.34
CA MET A 8 -27.51 12.82 -14.99
C MET A 8 -28.24 11.50 -14.67
N PHE A 9 -29.49 11.33 -15.09
CA PHE A 9 -30.21 10.07 -14.89
C PHE A 9 -29.66 8.93 -15.75
N TYR A 10 -29.12 9.24 -16.94
CA TYR A 10 -28.52 8.23 -17.80
C TYR A 10 -27.21 7.67 -17.22
N SER A 11 -26.37 8.53 -16.63
CA SER A 11 -25.09 8.12 -16.02
C SER A 11 -25.30 7.22 -14.79
N VAL A 12 -26.30 7.53 -13.95
CA VAL A 12 -26.67 6.70 -12.78
C VAL A 12 -27.19 5.32 -13.23
N LYS A 13 -28.06 5.28 -14.25
CA LYS A 13 -28.57 4.00 -14.81
C LYS A 13 -27.44 3.14 -15.39
N LEU A 14 -26.44 3.77 -16.03
CA LEU A 14 -25.28 3.09 -16.59
C LEU A 14 -24.35 2.54 -15.49
N PHE A 15 -24.17 3.28 -14.39
CA PHE A 15 -23.43 2.84 -13.21
C PHE A 15 -24.05 1.58 -12.57
N PHE A 16 -25.37 1.57 -12.36
CA PHE A 16 -26.05 0.40 -11.80
C PHE A 16 -26.00 -0.82 -12.72
N ARG A 17 -26.03 -0.63 -14.06
CA ARG A 17 -25.82 -1.71 -15.03
C ARG A 17 -24.41 -2.31 -14.92
N LYS A 18 -23.37 -1.48 -14.85
CA LYS A 18 -21.98 -1.92 -14.65
C LYS A 18 -21.81 -2.67 -13.32
N MET A 19 -22.41 -2.17 -12.23
CA MET A 19 -22.40 -2.85 -10.93
C MET A 19 -23.08 -4.23 -10.94
N LYS A 20 -24.22 -4.38 -11.64
CA LYS A 20 -24.87 -5.69 -11.82
C LYS A 20 -23.97 -6.66 -12.60
N LEU A 21 -23.27 -6.17 -13.63
CA LEU A 21 -22.35 -6.97 -14.43
C LEU A 21 -21.14 -7.45 -13.59
N LEU A 22 -20.52 -6.56 -12.80
CA LEU A 22 -19.44 -6.93 -11.88
C LEU A 22 -19.88 -7.97 -10.84
N ARG A 23 -21.10 -7.88 -10.31
CA ARG A 23 -21.65 -8.90 -9.41
C ARG A 23 -21.80 -10.28 -10.10
N ARG A 24 -22.19 -10.32 -11.39
CA ARG A 24 -22.28 -11.57 -12.17
C ARG A 24 -20.90 -12.18 -12.42
N ILE A 25 -19.90 -11.36 -12.77
CA ILE A 25 -18.50 -11.81 -12.94
C ILE A 25 -17.97 -12.41 -11.64
N ARG A 26 -18.19 -11.73 -10.51
CA ARG A 26 -17.74 -12.21 -9.19
C ARG A 26 -18.38 -13.56 -8.81
N LYS A 27 -19.67 -13.76 -9.14
CA LYS A 27 -20.35 -15.06 -8.95
C LYS A 27 -19.76 -16.16 -9.83
N LYS A 28 -19.50 -15.90 -11.12
CA LYS A 28 -18.83 -16.86 -12.02
C LYS A 28 -17.42 -17.21 -11.53
N ASN A 29 -16.62 -16.23 -11.15
CA ASN A 29 -15.26 -16.47 -10.64
C ASN A 29 -15.28 -17.32 -9.35
N LYS A 30 -16.24 -17.08 -8.44
CA LYS A 30 -16.42 -17.89 -7.24
C LYS A 30 -16.83 -19.34 -7.55
N GLN A 31 -17.59 -19.59 -8.62
CA GLN A 31 -17.92 -20.94 -9.08
C GLN A 31 -16.70 -21.65 -9.70
N VAL A 32 -15.94 -20.96 -10.54
CA VAL A 32 -14.69 -21.48 -11.13
C VAL A 32 -13.69 -21.85 -10.03
N GLU A 33 -13.52 -21.00 -9.01
CA GLU A 33 -12.65 -21.27 -7.88
C GLU A 33 -13.10 -22.51 -7.07
N LYS A 34 -14.41 -22.69 -6.87
CA LYS A 34 -14.96 -23.89 -6.22
C LYS A 34 -14.69 -25.15 -7.03
N MET A 35 -14.88 -25.11 -8.35
CA MET A 35 -14.57 -26.24 -9.24
C MET A 35 -13.08 -26.58 -9.23
N ALA A 36 -12.21 -25.57 -9.28
CA ALA A 36 -10.75 -25.78 -9.18
C ALA A 36 -10.36 -26.43 -7.85
N LYS A 37 -10.92 -25.98 -6.72
CA LYS A 37 -10.69 -26.59 -5.39
C LYS A 37 -11.19 -28.04 -5.34
N GLN A 38 -12.32 -28.37 -5.98
CA GLN A 38 -12.81 -29.75 -6.07
C GLN A 38 -11.86 -30.64 -6.89
N GLN A 39 -11.40 -30.18 -8.05
CA GLN A 39 -10.43 -30.91 -8.88
C GLN A 39 -9.11 -31.16 -8.13
N ILE A 40 -8.62 -30.18 -7.34
CA ILE A 40 -7.43 -30.36 -6.50
C ILE A 40 -7.67 -31.44 -5.45
N ARG A 41 -8.81 -31.41 -4.75
CA ARG A 41 -9.17 -32.43 -3.75
C ARG A 41 -9.31 -33.83 -4.35
N GLU A 42 -9.84 -33.94 -5.56
CA GLU A 42 -9.93 -35.22 -6.28
C GLU A 42 -8.56 -35.76 -6.66
N LYS A 43 -7.67 -34.89 -7.19
CA LYS A 43 -6.27 -35.26 -7.47
C LYS A 43 -5.55 -35.71 -6.20
N GLU A 44 -5.73 -35.02 -5.08
CA GLU A 44 -5.16 -35.44 -3.79
C GLU A 44 -5.71 -36.79 -3.31
N LYS A 45 -7.02 -37.03 -3.42
CA LYS A 45 -7.62 -38.34 -3.10
C LYS A 45 -7.05 -39.45 -3.97
N TYR A 46 -6.88 -39.19 -5.27
CA TYR A 46 -6.26 -40.13 -6.21
C TYR A 46 -4.80 -40.43 -5.81
N LEU A 47 -4.00 -39.39 -5.53
CA LEU A 47 -2.62 -39.53 -5.08
C LEU A 47 -2.52 -40.34 -3.78
N ARG A 48 -3.36 -40.05 -2.78
CA ARG A 48 -3.41 -40.83 -1.52
C ARG A 48 -3.79 -42.29 -1.75
N LYS A 49 -4.77 -42.58 -2.62
CA LYS A 49 -5.12 -43.96 -3.01
C LYS A 49 -3.95 -44.67 -3.70
N TRP A 50 -3.27 -43.97 -4.59
CA TRP A 50 -2.11 -44.48 -5.30
C TRP A 50 -0.92 -44.76 -4.36
N GLU A 51 -0.63 -43.87 -3.41
CA GLU A 51 0.41 -44.08 -2.40
C GLU A 51 0.12 -45.28 -1.50
N ARG A 52 -1.15 -45.46 -1.09
CA ARG A 52 -1.58 -46.66 -0.33
C ARG A 52 -1.33 -47.94 -1.15
N ARG A 53 -1.68 -47.94 -2.44
CA ARG A 53 -1.41 -49.08 -3.34
C ARG A 53 0.09 -49.34 -3.48
N ARG A 54 0.89 -48.28 -3.61
CA ARG A 54 2.35 -48.38 -3.72
C ARG A 54 2.99 -48.95 -2.45
N ARG A 55 2.59 -48.47 -1.26
CA ARG A 55 3.07 -49.02 0.02
C ARG A 55 2.74 -50.51 0.15
N ARG A 56 1.53 -50.93 -0.21
CA ARG A 56 1.14 -52.36 -0.23
C ARG A 56 2.01 -53.19 -1.18
N ARG A 57 2.32 -52.68 -2.37
CA ARG A 57 3.23 -53.36 -3.33
C ARG A 57 4.65 -53.49 -2.78
N LEU A 58 5.17 -52.43 -2.16
CA LEU A 58 6.50 -52.45 -1.55
C LEU A 58 6.56 -53.43 -0.38
N LEU A 59 5.56 -53.43 0.51
CA LEU A 59 5.46 -54.38 1.62
C LEU A 59 5.39 -55.83 1.12
N ARG A 60 4.58 -56.11 0.09
CA ARG A 60 4.54 -57.45 -0.54
C ARG A 60 5.90 -57.85 -1.12
N PHE A 61 6.62 -56.91 -1.71
CA PHE A 61 7.94 -57.17 -2.27
C PHE A 61 8.99 -57.44 -1.19
N THR A 62 9.02 -56.65 -0.11
CA THR A 62 9.93 -56.86 1.02
C THR A 62 9.62 -58.17 1.76
N LEU A 63 8.33 -58.47 1.98
CA LEU A 63 7.90 -59.74 2.56
C LEU A 63 8.31 -60.90 1.66
N LYS A 64 8.03 -60.86 0.35
CA LYS A 64 8.43 -61.92 -0.60
C LYS A 64 9.95 -62.14 -0.60
N LYS A 65 10.75 -61.08 -0.48
CA LYS A 65 12.21 -61.16 -0.42
C LYS A 65 12.72 -61.74 0.92
N GLN A 66 12.07 -61.43 2.04
CA GLN A 66 12.36 -62.07 3.33
C GLN A 66 11.95 -63.54 3.33
N PHE A 67 10.76 -63.88 2.81
CA PHE A 67 10.31 -65.27 2.70
C PHE A 67 11.14 -66.09 1.71
N GLN A 68 11.67 -65.51 0.62
CA GLN A 68 12.62 -66.19 -0.27
C GLN A 68 13.98 -66.48 0.39
N LYS A 69 14.38 -65.72 1.44
CA LYS A 69 15.57 -66.05 2.22
C LYS A 69 15.32 -67.23 3.16
N ILE A 70 14.10 -67.37 3.68
CA ILE A 70 13.70 -68.43 4.61
C ILE A 70 13.40 -69.74 3.85
N PHE A 71 12.71 -69.63 2.71
CA PHE A 71 12.50 -70.73 1.78
C PHE A 71 13.45 -70.53 0.60
N ARG A 72 14.71 -70.94 0.76
CA ARG A 72 15.57 -71.17 -0.40
C ARG A 72 15.02 -72.40 -1.14
N PRO A 73 14.40 -72.27 -2.33
CA PRO A 73 14.15 -73.45 -3.13
C PRO A 73 15.50 -74.10 -3.44
N LYS A 74 15.66 -75.38 -3.12
CA LYS A 74 16.81 -76.18 -3.54
C LYS A 74 17.00 -75.96 -5.05
N LYS A 75 18.16 -75.45 -5.43
CA LYS A 75 18.58 -75.26 -6.83
C LYS A 75 18.44 -76.60 -7.55
N LYS A 76 17.45 -76.74 -8.43
CA LYS A 76 17.49 -77.72 -9.52
C LYS A 76 18.32 -77.12 -10.65
N GLU A 77 19.23 -77.94 -11.16
CA GLU A 77 20.07 -77.63 -12.31
C GLU A 77 19.22 -77.39 -13.57
N LYS A 78 19.82 -76.61 -14.47
CA LYS A 78 19.21 -75.90 -15.58
C LYS A 78 18.64 -76.85 -16.64
N THR A 79 17.60 -76.39 -17.34
CA THR A 79 17.49 -76.66 -18.78
C THR A 79 17.11 -75.36 -19.48
N GLN A 80 18.00 -74.93 -20.36
CA GLN A 80 17.84 -73.78 -21.23
C GLN A 80 16.85 -74.14 -22.34
N GLN A 81 15.75 -73.38 -22.46
CA GLN A 81 15.09 -73.17 -23.74
C GLN A 81 14.91 -71.67 -23.92
N THR A 82 15.56 -71.17 -24.96
CA THR A 82 15.56 -69.79 -25.42
C THR A 82 14.21 -69.46 -26.03
N PHE A 83 13.36 -68.72 -25.32
CA PHE A 83 12.24 -67.99 -25.92
C PHE A 83 12.71 -66.55 -26.18
N LYS A 84 12.92 -66.22 -27.47
CA LYS A 84 13.07 -64.84 -27.93
C LYS A 84 11.75 -64.11 -27.70
N ILE A 85 11.76 -63.12 -26.82
CA ILE A 85 10.71 -62.12 -26.70
C ILE A 85 11.34 -60.83 -27.17
N ASP A 86 10.74 -60.22 -28.19
CA ASP A 86 11.20 -58.99 -28.81
C ASP A 86 11.39 -57.89 -27.76
N GLU A 87 12.63 -57.39 -27.67
CA GLU A 87 13.00 -56.33 -26.76
C GLU A 87 12.50 -54.98 -27.31
N GLU A 88 11.34 -54.54 -26.83
CA GLU A 88 11.01 -53.11 -26.88
C GLU A 88 12.12 -52.31 -26.19
N PRO A 89 12.52 -51.13 -26.75
CA PRO A 89 13.67 -50.38 -26.26
C PRO A 89 13.43 -49.92 -24.83
N LYS A 90 14.08 -50.60 -23.88
CA LYS A 90 14.14 -50.19 -22.47
C LYS A 90 14.85 -48.84 -22.38
N GLN A 91 14.06 -47.78 -22.45
CA GLN A 91 14.49 -46.43 -22.10
C GLN A 91 15.16 -46.47 -20.72
N LYS A 92 16.47 -46.22 -20.71
CA LYS A 92 17.29 -46.03 -19.51
C LYS A 92 16.68 -44.89 -18.68
N ARG A 93 15.74 -45.22 -17.78
CA ARG A 93 15.22 -44.28 -16.78
C ARG A 93 16.32 -44.09 -15.75
N ALA A 94 17.21 -43.13 -16.02
CA ALA A 94 18.21 -42.66 -15.09
C ALA A 94 17.54 -42.47 -13.71
N GLY A 95 17.98 -43.27 -12.73
CA GLY A 95 17.56 -43.19 -11.34
C GLY A 95 18.05 -41.89 -10.71
N TYR A 96 17.45 -40.79 -11.13
CA TYR A 96 17.72 -39.47 -10.59
C TYR A 96 17.17 -39.43 -9.18
N SER A 97 18.05 -39.39 -8.18
CA SER A 97 17.65 -39.34 -6.78
C SER A 97 16.63 -38.22 -6.59
N SER A 98 15.51 -38.54 -5.95
CA SER A 98 14.40 -37.62 -5.71
C SER A 98 14.88 -36.33 -5.00
N TRP A 99 15.99 -36.44 -4.25
CA TRP A 99 16.66 -35.33 -3.60
C TRP A 99 17.37 -34.40 -4.59
N LYS A 100 18.12 -34.93 -5.58
CA LYS A 100 18.69 -34.12 -6.67
C LYS A 100 17.60 -33.44 -7.49
N ARG A 101 16.43 -34.07 -7.68
CA ARG A 101 15.28 -33.47 -8.38
C ARG A 101 14.65 -32.32 -7.57
N ARG A 102 14.45 -32.50 -6.26
CA ARG A 102 13.93 -31.45 -5.37
C ARG A 102 14.90 -30.26 -5.23
N LYS A 103 16.20 -30.51 -5.08
CA LYS A 103 17.21 -29.45 -5.01
C LYS A 103 17.30 -28.65 -6.31
N ARG A 104 17.07 -29.31 -7.46
CA ARG A 104 16.99 -28.65 -8.77
C ARG A 104 15.72 -27.83 -8.93
N ILE A 105 14.58 -28.29 -8.41
CA ILE A 105 13.32 -27.50 -8.40
C ILE A 105 13.44 -26.30 -7.46
N ILE A 106 14.03 -26.45 -6.27
CA ILE A 106 14.24 -25.34 -5.33
C ILE A 106 15.25 -24.35 -5.91
N ARG A 107 16.39 -24.82 -6.44
CA ARG A 107 17.30 -23.94 -7.19
C ARG A 107 16.64 -23.31 -8.40
N PHE A 108 15.74 -24.01 -9.10
CA PHE A 108 15.01 -23.44 -10.23
C PHE A 108 13.99 -22.40 -9.78
N LEU A 109 13.30 -22.59 -8.66
CA LEU A 109 12.38 -21.59 -8.12
C LEU A 109 13.12 -20.38 -7.56
N ILE A 110 14.23 -20.59 -6.85
CA ILE A 110 15.12 -19.53 -6.37
C ILE A 110 15.77 -18.82 -7.56
N TYR A 111 16.31 -19.54 -8.54
CA TYR A 111 16.90 -18.96 -9.75
C TYR A 111 15.85 -18.34 -10.66
N LYS A 112 14.61 -18.84 -10.71
CA LYS A 112 13.50 -18.20 -11.43
C LYS A 112 13.06 -16.93 -10.72
N SER A 113 13.06 -16.91 -9.38
CA SER A 113 12.76 -15.75 -8.56
C SER A 113 13.90 -14.71 -8.57
N ILE A 114 15.16 -15.15 -8.65
CA ILE A 114 16.36 -14.33 -8.78
C ILE A 114 16.56 -13.88 -10.23
N LYS A 115 16.23 -14.69 -11.23
CA LYS A 115 16.26 -14.32 -12.65
C LYS A 115 15.11 -13.38 -13.00
N SER A 116 13.93 -13.56 -12.39
CA SER A 116 12.87 -12.53 -12.40
C SER A 116 13.25 -11.24 -11.66
N TRP A 117 14.36 -11.27 -10.90
CA TRP A 117 14.98 -10.10 -10.26
C TRP A 117 16.24 -9.59 -10.99
N SER A 118 16.82 -10.32 -11.95
CA SER A 118 18.14 -9.99 -12.51
C SER A 118 18.26 -10.01 -14.03
N PHE A 119 17.27 -10.50 -14.79
CA PHE A 119 17.29 -10.35 -16.24
C PHE A 119 15.86 -10.23 -16.73
N GLY A 120 15.39 -8.98 -16.84
CA GLY A 120 14.40 -8.66 -17.86
C GLY A 120 15.02 -9.07 -19.19
N GLU A 121 14.43 -10.06 -19.85
CA GLU A 121 14.67 -10.26 -21.27
C GLU A 121 14.51 -8.88 -21.91
N LYS A 122 15.56 -8.44 -22.61
CA LYS A 122 15.45 -7.35 -23.56
C LYS A 122 14.45 -7.86 -24.59
N ILE A 123 13.18 -7.65 -24.34
CA ILE A 123 12.19 -7.57 -25.40
C ILE A 123 12.75 -6.43 -26.25
N GLU A 124 13.25 -6.78 -27.43
CA GLU A 124 13.51 -5.84 -28.51
C GLU A 124 12.17 -5.18 -28.80
N VAL A 125 11.83 -4.18 -28.00
CA VAL A 125 10.83 -3.17 -28.33
C VAL A 125 11.50 -2.36 -29.42
N GLN A 126 11.36 -2.93 -30.61
CA GLN A 126 11.65 -2.43 -31.91
C GLN A 126 11.40 -0.92 -31.95
N ASN A 127 12.49 -0.15 -31.81
CA ASN A 127 12.70 1.21 -32.29
C ASN A 127 11.46 2.12 -32.46
N ARG A 128 10.51 2.13 -31.52
CA ARG A 128 9.81 3.37 -31.22
C ARG A 128 10.79 4.18 -30.41
N GLN A 129 11.47 5.08 -31.10
CA GLN A 129 12.04 6.28 -30.51
C GLN A 129 10.92 7.01 -29.77
N VAL A 130 10.52 6.50 -28.60
CA VAL A 130 9.81 7.25 -27.58
C VAL A 130 10.88 8.22 -27.11
N ALA A 131 10.97 9.35 -27.84
CA ALA A 131 11.66 10.53 -27.39
C ALA A 131 11.34 10.62 -25.90
N ALA A 132 12.36 10.43 -25.05
CA ALA A 132 12.20 10.63 -23.63
C ALA A 132 11.75 12.08 -23.51
N ALA A 133 10.43 12.29 -23.45
CA ALA A 133 9.84 13.60 -23.62
C ALA A 133 10.46 14.44 -22.53
N ARG A 134 11.38 15.33 -22.93
CA ARG A 134 12.02 16.25 -22.02
C ARG A 134 10.89 17.15 -21.57
N LEU A 135 10.29 16.79 -20.43
CA LEU A 135 9.18 17.53 -19.87
C LEU A 135 9.57 19.00 -19.82
N ASN A 136 8.73 19.82 -20.45
CA ASN A 136 8.93 21.25 -20.44
C ASN A 136 8.94 21.74 -19.00
N LYS A 137 9.67 22.83 -18.74
CA LYS A 137 9.72 23.44 -17.39
C LYS A 137 8.30 23.70 -16.86
N ARG A 138 7.39 24.15 -17.74
CA ARG A 138 5.96 24.37 -17.42
C ARG A 138 5.26 23.09 -16.96
N GLU A 139 5.38 21.99 -17.70
CA GLU A 139 4.75 20.69 -17.37
C GLU A 139 5.23 20.11 -16.02
N LYS A 140 6.51 20.32 -15.69
CA LYS A 140 7.04 19.92 -14.38
C LYS A 140 6.36 20.69 -13.25
N TRP A 141 6.21 22.01 -13.42
CA TRP A 141 5.52 22.85 -12.43
C TRP A 141 4.02 22.54 -12.35
N THR A 142 3.35 22.21 -13.45
CA THR A 142 1.93 21.83 -13.39
C THR A 142 1.72 20.55 -12.59
N MET A 143 2.59 19.53 -12.75
CA MET A 143 2.57 18.34 -11.90
C MET A 143 2.78 18.70 -10.43
N VAL A 144 3.77 19.57 -10.15
CA VAL A 144 4.10 19.96 -8.79
C VAL A 144 2.89 20.63 -8.12
N LEU A 145 2.30 21.62 -8.77
CA LEU A 145 1.18 22.40 -8.25
C LEU A 145 -0.08 21.56 -8.07
N ASN A 146 -0.44 20.74 -9.06
CA ASN A 146 -1.59 19.85 -8.95
C ASN A 146 -1.43 18.86 -7.77
N SER A 147 -0.24 18.26 -7.62
CA SER A 147 0.02 17.33 -6.52
C SER A 147 0.08 18.03 -5.16
N ALA A 148 0.66 19.23 -5.09
CA ALA A 148 0.71 20.04 -3.88
C ALA A 148 -0.69 20.48 -3.43
N SER A 149 -1.58 20.83 -4.35
CA SER A 149 -2.98 21.14 -4.02
C SER A 149 -3.70 19.94 -3.40
N ALA A 150 -3.50 18.73 -3.97
CA ALA A 150 -4.04 17.50 -3.41
C ALA A 150 -3.45 17.17 -2.03
N PHE A 151 -2.15 17.45 -1.82
CA PHE A 151 -1.48 17.32 -0.54
C PHE A 151 -2.13 18.22 0.53
N ILE A 152 -2.35 19.50 0.22
CA ILE A 152 -2.96 20.48 1.13
C ILE A 152 -4.40 20.08 1.47
N ILE A 153 -5.20 19.71 0.47
CA ILE A 153 -6.59 19.27 0.67
C ILE A 153 -6.64 18.05 1.59
N ALA A 154 -5.76 17.07 1.36
CA ALA A 154 -5.66 15.88 2.18
C ALA A 154 -5.30 16.21 3.63
N TYR A 155 -4.31 17.09 3.85
CA TYR A 155 -3.94 17.54 5.19
C TYR A 155 -5.09 18.25 5.91
N LEU A 156 -5.73 19.21 5.25
CA LEU A 156 -6.87 19.93 5.80
C LEU A 156 -8.04 19.01 6.16
N THR A 157 -8.29 18.00 5.32
CA THR A 157 -9.33 17.00 5.58
C THR A 157 -9.06 16.27 6.90
N ILE A 158 -7.82 15.82 7.14
CA ILE A 158 -7.43 15.16 8.40
C ILE A 158 -7.56 16.13 9.57
N GLN A 159 -7.08 17.38 9.41
CA GLN A 159 -7.09 18.38 10.46
C GLN A 159 -8.52 18.74 10.89
N ILE A 160 -9.40 19.05 9.95
CA ILE A 160 -10.79 19.44 10.22
C ILE A 160 -11.53 18.29 10.89
N ILE A 161 -11.49 17.08 10.32
CA ILE A 161 -12.18 15.92 10.89
C ILE A 161 -11.61 15.59 12.28
N GLY A 162 -10.29 15.62 12.43
CA GLY A 162 -9.61 15.37 13.70
C GLY A 162 -10.01 16.35 14.79
N GLN A 163 -9.92 17.66 14.52
CA GLN A 163 -10.28 18.71 15.48
C GLN A 163 -11.77 18.70 15.84
N MET A 164 -12.66 18.48 14.87
CA MET A 164 -14.10 18.38 15.12
C MET A 164 -14.43 17.19 16.03
N LEU A 165 -13.84 16.02 15.78
CA LEU A 165 -14.03 14.84 16.63
C LEU A 165 -13.42 15.03 18.02
N THR A 166 -12.25 15.66 18.11
CA THR A 166 -11.64 15.99 19.40
C THR A 166 -12.52 16.93 20.23
N LEU A 167 -13.11 17.97 19.62
CA LEU A 167 -14.03 18.87 20.31
C LEU A 167 -15.31 18.15 20.74
N PHE A 168 -15.86 17.29 19.88
CA PHE A 168 -17.02 16.47 20.22
C PHE A 168 -16.77 15.56 21.43
N ILE A 169 -15.60 14.93 21.49
CA ILE A 169 -15.20 14.09 22.64
C ILE A 169 -14.90 14.95 23.87
N ALA A 170 -14.36 16.16 23.72
CA ALA A 170 -14.16 17.07 24.85
C ALA A 170 -15.48 17.41 25.56
N GLN A 171 -16.57 17.54 24.80
CA GLN A 171 -17.90 17.77 25.38
C GLN A 171 -18.39 16.62 26.28
N SER A 172 -17.99 15.36 26.02
CA SER A 172 -18.35 14.25 26.91
C SER A 172 -17.62 14.28 28.25
N PHE A 173 -16.55 15.08 28.36
CA PHE A 173 -15.85 15.37 29.60
C PHE A 173 -16.24 16.74 30.19
N GLU A 174 -17.30 17.37 29.67
CA GLU A 174 -17.76 18.72 30.07
C GLU A 174 -16.73 19.83 29.84
N PHE A 175 -15.74 19.58 28.99
CA PHE A 175 -14.70 20.54 28.68
C PHE A 175 -15.15 21.51 27.60
N GLN A 176 -15.09 22.79 27.92
CA GLN A 176 -15.28 23.85 26.93
C GLN A 176 -14.01 24.00 26.10
N GLY A 177 -14.15 24.08 24.78
CA GLY A 177 -13.03 24.23 23.88
C GLY A 177 -13.37 25.02 22.62
N SER A 178 -12.34 25.49 21.94
CA SER A 178 -12.46 26.20 20.65
C SER A 178 -11.49 25.64 19.63
N ILE A 179 -11.95 25.52 18.38
CA ILE A 179 -11.11 25.10 17.26
C ILE A 179 -10.33 26.31 16.75
N ARG A 180 -9.02 26.12 16.60
CA ARG A 180 -8.07 27.09 16.05
C ARG A 180 -7.34 26.48 14.85
N TYR A 181 -6.84 27.32 13.94
CA TYR A 181 -6.08 26.84 12.78
C TYR A 181 -4.81 26.06 13.18
N TRP A 182 -4.29 26.29 14.39
CA TRP A 182 -3.12 25.63 14.96
C TRP A 182 -3.45 24.53 15.97
N GLY A 183 -4.71 24.21 16.26
CA GLY A 183 -5.05 23.17 17.24
C GLY A 183 -6.41 23.32 17.89
N VAL A 184 -6.71 22.48 18.87
CA VAL A 184 -7.87 22.65 19.75
C VAL A 184 -7.37 23.30 21.05
N LEU A 185 -8.00 24.39 21.47
CA LEU A 185 -7.77 25.00 22.76
C LEU A 185 -8.86 24.54 23.73
N TYR A 186 -8.45 24.11 24.92
CA TYR A 186 -9.35 23.73 25.99
C TYR A 186 -9.33 24.79 27.09
N PHE A 187 -10.49 25.20 27.58
CA PHE A 187 -10.66 26.16 28.67
C PHE A 187 -10.87 25.42 29.98
N ILE A 188 -9.79 24.78 30.46
CA ILE A 188 -9.81 23.90 31.64
C ILE A 188 -8.70 24.35 32.60
N THR A 189 -8.95 24.27 33.90
CA THR A 189 -7.90 24.53 34.90
C THR A 189 -6.94 23.35 35.03
N SER A 190 -5.73 23.57 35.55
CA SER A 190 -4.73 22.50 35.64
C SER A 190 -5.14 21.31 36.52
N ASN A 191 -6.05 21.54 37.49
CA ASN A 191 -6.46 20.52 38.46
C ASN A 191 -7.57 19.59 37.93
N ASP A 192 -8.29 20.00 36.88
CA ASP A 192 -9.45 19.26 36.37
C ASP A 192 -9.05 18.18 35.34
N TRP A 193 -7.76 18.05 35.02
CA TRP A 193 -7.28 17.05 34.08
C TRP A 193 -7.33 15.65 34.68
N THR A 194 -8.31 14.86 34.23
CA THR A 194 -8.37 13.43 34.54
C THR A 194 -7.47 12.63 33.59
N PRO A 195 -6.84 11.54 34.07
CA PRO A 195 -6.02 10.66 33.23
C PRO A 195 -6.75 10.17 31.97
N ASP A 196 -8.01 9.79 32.12
CA ASP A 196 -8.83 9.27 31.03
C ASP A 196 -9.09 10.33 29.95
N ALA A 197 -9.31 11.58 30.35
CA ALA A 197 -9.53 12.66 29.41
C ALA A 197 -8.24 12.99 28.64
N VAL A 198 -7.08 12.99 29.31
CA VAL A 198 -5.78 13.19 28.64
C VAL A 198 -5.52 12.07 27.63
N LEU A 199 -5.65 10.81 28.05
CA LEU A 199 -5.44 9.66 27.19
C LEU A 199 -6.35 9.72 25.96
N THR A 200 -7.62 10.06 26.15
CA THR A 200 -8.61 10.10 25.08
C THR A 200 -8.33 11.27 24.14
N LEU A 201 -8.33 12.51 24.64
CA LEU A 201 -8.28 13.74 23.83
C LEU A 201 -7.01 13.85 22.99
N PHE A 202 -5.85 13.51 23.56
CA PHE A 202 -4.57 13.56 22.83
C PHE A 202 -4.38 12.39 21.86
N SER A 203 -5.15 11.30 22.01
CA SER A 203 -5.14 10.17 21.07
C SER A 203 -6.07 10.34 19.87
N VAL A 204 -7.16 11.11 20.01
CA VAL A 204 -8.20 11.22 18.97
C VAL A 204 -7.60 11.61 17.62
N GLN A 205 -6.88 12.73 17.55
CA GLN A 205 -6.44 13.29 16.28
C GLN A 205 -5.45 12.38 15.54
N PRO A 206 -4.39 11.82 16.18
CA PRO A 206 -3.54 10.82 15.55
C PRO A 206 -4.31 9.58 15.09
N LEU A 207 -5.23 9.05 15.91
CA LEU A 207 -6.02 7.87 15.56
C LEU A 207 -6.97 8.13 14.37
N VAL A 208 -7.59 9.31 14.31
CA VAL A 208 -8.38 9.75 13.15
C VAL A 208 -7.50 9.80 11.90
N GLY A 209 -6.28 10.32 12.01
CA GLY A 209 -5.30 10.29 10.92
C GLY A 209 -5.01 8.86 10.42
N LEU A 210 -4.82 7.91 11.32
CA LEU A 210 -4.59 6.50 10.98
C LEU A 210 -5.82 5.87 10.31
N ILE A 211 -7.03 6.08 10.87
CA ILE A 211 -8.27 5.53 10.33
C ILE A 211 -8.53 6.09 8.92
N LEU A 212 -8.41 7.41 8.73
CA LEU A 212 -8.56 8.04 7.43
C LEU A 212 -7.51 7.56 6.44
N ALA A 213 -6.26 7.33 6.89
CA ALA A 213 -5.23 6.78 6.02
C ALA A 213 -5.58 5.38 5.50
N LEU A 214 -6.05 4.49 6.38
CA LEU A 214 -6.43 3.13 6.02
C LEU A 214 -7.63 3.12 5.06
N ILE A 215 -8.67 3.91 5.36
CA ILE A 215 -9.84 4.06 4.47
C ILE A 215 -9.39 4.57 3.09
N SER A 216 -8.53 5.58 3.07
CA SER A 216 -8.03 6.18 1.83
C SER A 216 -7.17 5.22 1.02
N LEU A 217 -6.37 4.38 1.67
CA LEU A 217 -5.61 3.33 1.00
C LEU A 217 -6.55 2.31 0.34
N ILE A 218 -7.59 1.86 1.05
CA ILE A 218 -8.58 0.93 0.49
C ILE A 218 -9.26 1.54 -0.73
N ILE A 219 -9.70 2.80 -0.64
CA ILE A 219 -10.31 3.51 -1.76
C ILE A 219 -9.32 3.66 -2.92
N TYR A 220 -8.07 4.07 -2.63
CA TYR A 220 -7.02 4.22 -3.63
C TYR A 220 -6.76 2.92 -4.39
N LEU A 221 -6.60 1.79 -3.69
CA LEU A 221 -6.35 0.50 -4.32
C LEU A 221 -7.49 0.04 -5.24
N ASN A 222 -8.73 0.44 -4.94
CA ASN A 222 -9.89 0.18 -5.80
C ASN A 222 -9.98 1.13 -7.00
N VAL A 223 -9.40 2.34 -6.89
CA VAL A 223 -9.53 3.40 -7.90
C VAL A 223 -8.24 3.60 -8.72
N GLN A 224 -7.13 2.94 -8.37
CA GLN A 224 -5.80 3.15 -8.98
C GLN A 224 -5.76 2.97 -10.51
N GLN A 225 -6.69 2.18 -11.07
CA GLN A 225 -6.81 1.94 -12.51
C GLN A 225 -7.45 3.13 -13.26
N PHE A 226 -8.26 3.95 -12.59
CA PHE A 226 -8.97 5.04 -13.23
C PHE A 226 -8.11 6.29 -13.34
N GLU A 227 -8.32 7.04 -14.42
CA GLU A 227 -7.77 8.38 -14.58
C GLU A 227 -8.60 9.38 -13.79
N GLY A 228 -8.04 9.92 -12.72
CA GLY A 228 -8.76 10.87 -11.90
C GLY A 228 -7.84 11.46 -10.86
N ILE A 229 -8.00 12.75 -10.58
CA ILE A 229 -7.20 13.41 -9.55
C ILE A 229 -7.65 13.06 -8.14
N LEU A 230 -8.89 12.57 -7.99
CA LEU A 230 -9.39 12.05 -6.72
C LEU A 230 -8.47 10.96 -6.14
N LYS A 231 -7.85 10.12 -6.99
CA LYS A 231 -6.88 9.12 -6.51
C LYS A 231 -5.62 9.77 -5.93
N MET A 232 -5.19 10.94 -6.44
CA MET A 232 -4.08 11.67 -5.85
C MET A 232 -4.45 12.22 -4.48
N ILE A 233 -5.68 12.72 -4.31
CA ILE A 233 -6.19 13.16 -3.00
C ILE A 233 -6.21 11.98 -2.03
N PHE A 234 -6.76 10.83 -2.41
CA PHE A 234 -6.76 9.63 -1.54
C PHE A 234 -5.34 9.12 -1.23
N LEU A 235 -4.42 9.19 -2.20
CA LEU A 235 -3.04 8.81 -1.97
C LEU A 235 -2.36 9.76 -0.98
N TRP A 236 -2.56 11.07 -1.11
CA TRP A 236 -2.04 12.04 -0.15
C TRP A 236 -2.73 11.97 1.21
N LEU A 237 -4.01 11.60 1.26
CA LEU A 237 -4.76 11.38 2.50
C LEU A 237 -4.23 10.16 3.25
N TYR A 238 -3.87 9.10 2.52
CA TYR A 238 -3.14 7.96 3.06
C TYR A 238 -1.78 8.37 3.65
N ILE A 239 -0.95 9.10 2.90
CA ILE A 239 0.39 9.50 3.34
C ILE A 239 0.33 10.46 4.52
N ASN A 240 -0.45 11.54 4.42
CA ASN A 240 -0.59 12.52 5.49
C ASN A 240 -1.19 11.92 6.75
N GLY A 241 -2.13 10.97 6.64
CA GLY A 241 -2.71 10.33 7.82
C GLY A 241 -1.70 9.40 8.53
N LEU A 242 -0.85 8.70 7.79
CA LEU A 242 0.24 7.91 8.38
C LEU A 242 1.32 8.79 9.02
N VAL A 243 1.69 9.90 8.37
CA VAL A 243 2.61 10.90 8.93
C VAL A 243 2.00 11.54 10.18
N ALA A 244 0.70 11.88 10.15
CA ALA A 244 0.00 12.43 11.30
C ALA A 244 -0.04 11.47 12.48
N PHE A 245 -0.19 10.16 12.26
CA PHE A 245 -0.18 9.17 13.33
C PHE A 245 1.25 8.86 13.83
N PHE A 246 2.11 8.30 12.96
CA PHE A 246 3.44 7.84 13.36
C PHE A 246 4.40 9.00 13.65
N GLY A 247 4.23 10.15 12.98
CA GLY A 247 4.99 11.36 13.28
C GLY A 247 4.57 11.99 14.61
N ALA A 248 3.27 12.02 14.93
CA ALA A 248 2.79 12.46 16.24
C ALA A 248 3.30 11.54 17.36
N LEU A 249 3.25 10.24 17.11
CA LEU A 249 3.73 9.23 18.05
C LEU A 249 5.23 9.39 18.30
N ALA A 250 6.05 9.46 17.24
CA ALA A 250 7.49 9.56 17.35
C ALA A 250 7.97 10.86 18.00
N VAL A 251 7.44 11.99 17.53
CA VAL A 251 7.83 13.32 18.03
C VAL A 251 7.23 13.57 19.41
N GLY A 252 5.99 13.11 19.64
CA GLY A 252 5.30 13.29 20.90
C GLY A 252 6.03 12.60 22.05
N THR A 253 6.48 11.36 21.86
CA THR A 253 7.22 10.65 22.91
C THR A 253 8.58 11.26 23.22
N ILE A 254 9.25 11.89 22.23
CA ILE A 254 10.53 12.59 22.43
C ILE A 254 10.31 13.94 23.15
N ILE A 255 9.37 14.75 22.67
CA ILE A 255 9.17 16.13 23.15
C ILE A 255 8.26 16.17 24.38
N SER A 256 7.59 15.07 24.72
CA SER A 256 6.62 15.00 25.83
C SER A 256 5.45 16.00 25.65
N LYS A 257 5.00 16.17 24.40
CA LYS A 257 3.88 17.05 24.01
C LYS A 257 2.91 16.33 23.07
N GLY A 258 1.66 16.80 23.02
CA GLY A 258 0.64 16.22 22.15
C GLY A 258 0.40 14.75 22.50
N PHE A 259 0.58 13.84 21.54
CA PHE A 259 0.49 12.39 21.80
C PHE A 259 1.51 11.90 22.84
N GLY A 260 2.57 12.66 23.11
CA GLY A 260 3.51 12.40 24.21
C GLY A 260 2.87 12.35 25.58
N PHE A 261 1.82 13.15 25.82
CA PHE A 261 1.09 13.08 27.08
C PHE A 261 0.45 11.72 27.29
N VAL A 262 -0.04 11.08 26.23
CA VAL A 262 -0.60 9.72 26.30
C VAL A 262 0.47 8.74 26.81
N ALA A 263 1.70 8.83 26.28
CA ALA A 263 2.80 7.98 26.70
C ALA A 263 3.20 8.20 28.18
N ILE A 264 3.15 9.44 28.65
CA ILE A 264 3.44 9.79 30.05
C ILE A 264 2.36 9.25 30.98
N TYR A 265 1.09 9.42 30.63
CA TYR A 265 -0.04 8.96 31.45
C TYR A 265 -0.21 7.43 31.44
N LEU A 266 0.35 6.74 30.43
CA LEU A 266 0.52 5.29 30.45
C LEU A 266 1.72 4.83 31.31
N TYR A 267 2.40 5.74 32.01
CA TYR A 267 3.58 5.49 32.83
C TYR A 267 4.68 4.72 32.07
N LEU A 268 4.83 4.98 30.76
CA LEU A 268 5.89 4.38 29.98
C LEU A 268 7.25 4.87 30.50
N MET A 269 8.12 3.92 30.86
CA MET A 269 9.52 4.23 31.18
C MET A 269 10.20 4.94 30.01
N ASP A 270 11.24 5.72 30.27
CA ASP A 270 11.91 6.50 29.22
C ASP A 270 12.51 5.62 28.10
N THR A 271 13.01 4.43 28.47
CA THR A 271 13.42 3.41 27.49
C THR A 271 12.27 2.98 26.58
N GLY A 272 11.05 2.85 27.14
CA GLY A 272 9.84 2.52 26.39
C GLY A 272 9.43 3.65 25.43
N LYS A 273 9.48 4.92 25.88
CA LYS A 273 9.21 6.09 25.03
C LYS A 273 10.18 6.16 23.85
N LEU A 274 11.47 5.93 24.10
CA LEU A 274 12.51 5.93 23.07
C LEU A 274 12.29 4.80 22.06
N LEU A 275 12.03 3.58 22.52
CA LEU A 275 11.81 2.43 21.64
C LEU A 275 10.55 2.62 20.79
N LEU A 276 9.50 3.17 21.37
CA LEU A 276 8.26 3.50 20.69
C LEU A 276 8.46 4.59 19.62
N SER A 277 9.31 5.58 19.90
CA SER A 277 9.70 6.61 18.92
C SER A 277 10.50 6.02 17.75
N LEU A 278 11.55 5.26 18.04
CA LEU A 278 12.38 4.61 17.03
C LEU A 278 11.57 3.66 16.15
N CYS A 279 10.66 2.88 16.76
CA CYS A 279 9.76 1.99 16.03
C CYS A 279 8.87 2.79 15.07
N SER A 280 8.31 3.91 15.51
CA SER A 280 7.43 4.74 14.67
C SER A 280 8.16 5.41 13.51
N LEU A 281 9.38 5.90 13.73
CA LEU A 281 10.24 6.40 12.66
C LEU A 281 10.65 5.28 11.68
N GLY A 282 10.97 4.10 12.20
CA GLY A 282 11.25 2.91 11.39
C GLY A 282 10.06 2.48 10.52
N ILE A 283 8.86 2.51 11.08
CA ILE A 283 7.62 2.23 10.35
C ILE A 283 7.39 3.26 9.24
N LEU A 284 7.65 4.56 9.46
CA LEU A 284 7.57 5.58 8.41
C LEU A 284 8.53 5.31 7.23
N LEU A 285 9.75 4.85 7.51
CA LEU A 285 10.71 4.45 6.47
C LEU A 285 10.18 3.24 5.68
N ILE A 286 9.68 2.21 6.37
CA ILE A 286 9.10 1.02 5.74
C ILE A 286 7.89 1.40 4.86
N ILE A 287 7.00 2.25 5.37
CA ILE A 287 5.86 2.80 4.63
C ILE A 287 6.35 3.51 3.36
N GLY A 288 7.41 4.32 3.44
CA GLY A 288 7.95 5.01 2.27
C GLY A 288 8.44 4.05 1.18
N VAL A 289 9.08 2.94 1.55
CA VAL A 289 9.47 1.88 0.61
C VAL A 289 8.24 1.30 -0.11
N PHE A 290 7.20 0.92 0.63
CA PHE A 290 5.97 0.35 0.05
C PHE A 290 5.17 1.36 -0.77
N SER A 291 5.11 2.61 -0.31
CA SER A 291 4.33 3.69 -0.93
C SER A 291 4.86 4.08 -2.30
N ARG A 292 6.15 3.85 -2.57
CA ARG A 292 6.74 4.13 -3.88
C ARG A 292 5.99 3.48 -5.04
N SER A 293 5.60 2.21 -4.89
CA SER A 293 4.84 1.50 -5.93
C SER A 293 3.47 2.16 -6.16
N LEU A 294 2.82 2.58 -5.08
CA LEU A 294 1.54 3.30 -5.13
C LEU A 294 1.70 4.64 -5.85
N PHE A 295 2.75 5.40 -5.54
CA PHE A 295 2.98 6.68 -6.22
C PHE A 295 3.28 6.52 -7.71
N ILE A 296 4.07 5.51 -8.10
CA ILE A 296 4.32 5.27 -9.52
C ILE A 296 3.01 4.88 -10.23
N ASN A 297 2.14 4.10 -9.59
CA ASN A 297 0.81 3.81 -10.16
C ASN A 297 -0.04 5.07 -10.33
N SER A 298 0.14 6.10 -9.49
CA SER A 298 -0.62 7.35 -9.58
C SER A 298 -0.19 8.26 -10.73
N ALA A 299 0.95 7.99 -11.38
CA ALA A 299 1.44 8.81 -12.48
C ALA A 299 0.68 8.59 -13.80
N ASN A 300 -0.22 7.60 -13.86
CA ASN A 300 -1.23 7.47 -14.90
C ASN A 300 -2.21 8.67 -14.99
N VAL A 301 -2.17 9.63 -14.06
CA VAL A 301 -2.87 10.92 -14.26
C VAL A 301 -2.25 11.73 -15.41
N TYR A 302 -0.95 11.59 -15.62
CA TYR A 302 -0.15 12.47 -16.48
C TYR A 302 0.52 11.75 -17.64
N PHE A 303 0.82 10.45 -17.49
CA PHE A 303 1.60 9.69 -18.45
C PHE A 303 0.87 8.43 -18.90
N GLU A 304 0.97 8.13 -20.19
CA GLU A 304 0.57 6.85 -20.79
C GLU A 304 1.56 5.74 -20.41
N GLU A 305 2.85 6.05 -20.34
CA GLU A 305 3.90 5.05 -20.10
C GLU A 305 4.96 5.58 -19.12
N ILE A 306 5.41 4.70 -18.23
CA ILE A 306 6.49 4.97 -17.28
C ILE A 306 7.65 4.02 -17.54
N ASN A 307 8.74 4.59 -18.06
CA ASN A 307 10.00 3.91 -18.34
C ASN A 307 11.07 4.30 -17.31
N PHE A 308 12.11 3.48 -17.17
CA PHE A 308 13.20 3.69 -16.21
C PHE A 308 13.84 5.09 -16.27
N LYS A 309 13.90 5.68 -17.46
CA LYS A 309 14.45 7.02 -17.68
C LYS A 309 13.59 8.12 -17.03
N ASN A 310 12.27 7.96 -17.04
CA ASN A 310 11.32 8.99 -16.60
C ASN A 310 10.88 8.80 -15.14
N VAL A 311 10.93 7.58 -14.59
CA VAL A 311 10.52 7.27 -13.19
C VAL A 311 11.13 8.25 -12.18
N LYS A 312 12.43 8.55 -12.30
CA LYS A 312 13.12 9.47 -11.38
C LYS A 312 12.60 10.90 -11.46
N SER A 313 12.21 11.35 -12.65
CA SER A 313 11.63 12.69 -12.84
C SER A 313 10.21 12.72 -12.29
N VAL A 314 9.42 11.70 -12.58
CA VAL A 314 8.06 11.55 -12.03
C VAL A 314 8.11 11.60 -10.51
N ILE A 315 8.92 10.77 -9.85
CA ILE A 315 9.01 10.76 -8.37
C ILE A 315 9.34 12.14 -7.80
N ARG A 316 10.30 12.86 -8.41
CA ARG A 316 10.72 14.18 -7.92
C ARG A 316 9.63 15.24 -8.05
N TYR A 317 9.05 15.40 -9.25
CA TYR A 317 8.08 16.47 -9.52
C TYR A 317 6.65 16.13 -9.09
N HIS A 318 6.29 14.85 -9.01
CA HIS A 318 4.95 14.41 -8.65
C HIS A 318 4.78 14.14 -7.15
N ILE A 319 5.86 13.80 -6.44
CA ILE A 319 5.80 13.36 -5.04
C ILE A 319 6.65 14.25 -4.15
N VAL A 320 7.96 14.31 -4.41
CA VAL A 320 8.90 14.89 -3.44
C VAL A 320 8.74 16.40 -3.35
N TYR A 321 8.85 17.12 -4.46
CA TYR A 321 8.70 18.56 -4.46
C TYR A 321 7.29 19.01 -4.01
N PRO A 322 6.19 18.34 -4.42
CA PRO A 322 4.86 18.61 -3.89
C PRO A 322 4.74 18.46 -2.38
N ALA A 323 5.29 17.40 -1.80
CA ALA A 323 5.27 17.20 -0.36
C ALA A 323 6.08 18.26 0.39
N LEU A 324 7.29 18.59 -0.10
CA LEU A 324 8.11 19.64 0.49
C LEU A 324 7.44 21.01 0.40
N LEU A 325 6.93 21.36 -0.79
CA LEU A 325 6.22 22.61 -1.03
C LEU A 325 4.95 22.70 -0.20
N GLY A 326 4.16 21.62 -0.16
CA GLY A 326 2.95 21.51 0.64
C GLY A 326 3.23 21.69 2.13
N SER A 327 4.20 20.96 2.68
CA SER A 327 4.62 21.10 4.08
C SER A 327 5.12 22.50 4.39
N PHE A 328 5.89 23.12 3.50
CA PHE A 328 6.34 24.49 3.67
C PHE A 328 5.17 25.48 3.71
N ILE A 329 4.21 25.37 2.79
CA ILE A 329 2.98 26.18 2.79
C ILE A 329 2.20 25.99 4.09
N LEU A 330 2.07 24.75 4.59
CA LEU A 330 1.37 24.49 5.85
C LEU A 330 2.09 25.08 7.07
N ILE A 331 3.42 25.06 7.10
CA ILE A 331 4.21 25.68 8.16
C ILE A 331 4.00 27.20 8.14
N LEU A 332 4.11 27.83 6.97
CA LEU A 332 3.83 29.26 6.81
C LEU A 332 2.40 29.63 7.22
N PHE A 333 1.44 28.78 6.84
CA PHE A 333 0.04 28.95 7.20
C PHE A 333 -0.18 28.95 8.73
N LYS A 334 0.58 28.13 9.47
CA LYS A 334 0.48 28.04 10.93
C LYS A 334 1.23 29.14 11.69
N LEU A 335 2.04 29.97 11.03
CA LEU A 335 2.68 31.10 11.69
C LEU A 335 1.64 32.16 12.10
N PRO A 336 1.80 32.80 13.29
CA PRO A 336 2.93 32.69 14.22
C PRO A 336 2.78 31.64 15.34
N LYS A 337 1.64 30.95 15.43
CA LYS A 337 1.27 30.08 16.58
C LYS A 337 1.67 28.61 16.43
N ILE A 338 2.58 28.30 15.51
CA ILE A 338 3.04 26.91 15.30
C ILE A 338 3.81 26.42 16.53
N THR A 339 3.45 25.24 17.04
CA THR A 339 4.19 24.62 18.14
C THR A 339 5.36 23.79 17.63
N SER A 340 6.43 23.64 18.43
CA SER A 340 7.58 22.81 18.06
C SER A 340 7.16 21.37 17.76
N TYR A 341 6.20 20.84 18.52
CA TYR A 341 5.62 19.51 18.30
C TYR A 341 5.06 19.38 16.88
N GLU A 342 4.19 20.31 16.46
CA GLU A 342 3.60 20.28 15.13
C GLU A 342 4.63 20.45 14.01
N LEU A 343 5.59 21.36 14.19
CA LEU A 343 6.67 21.59 13.22
C LEU A 343 7.46 20.30 12.97
N PHE A 344 7.87 19.60 14.03
CA PHE A 344 8.61 18.35 13.91
C PHE A 344 7.72 17.23 13.36
N THR A 345 6.46 17.13 13.77
CA THR A 345 5.52 16.13 13.22
C THR A 345 5.34 16.31 11.72
N ILE A 346 5.10 17.53 11.23
CA ILE A 346 5.00 17.82 9.78
C ILE A 346 6.32 17.49 9.07
N SER A 347 7.45 17.78 9.71
CA SER A 347 8.78 17.51 9.14
C SER A 347 9.10 16.01 9.02
N THR A 348 8.43 15.13 9.77
CA THR A 348 8.63 13.67 9.64
C THR A 348 8.26 13.12 8.26
N ILE A 349 7.53 13.87 7.44
CA ILE A 349 7.30 13.50 6.04
C ILE A 349 8.62 13.35 5.25
N ILE A 350 9.66 14.10 5.62
CA ILE A 350 10.97 14.03 4.98
C ILE A 350 11.55 12.62 5.15
N LEU A 351 11.39 12.03 6.34
CA LEU A 351 11.82 10.66 6.61
C LEU A 351 11.07 9.65 5.74
N LEU A 352 9.76 9.81 5.56
CA LEU A 352 8.98 8.96 4.65
C LEU A 352 9.44 9.12 3.19
N LEU A 353 9.84 10.33 2.77
CA LEU A 353 10.27 10.62 1.41
C LEU A 353 11.68 10.08 1.09
N LEU A 354 12.56 9.91 2.09
CA LEU A 354 13.91 9.38 1.88
C LEU A 354 13.93 8.06 1.08
N PRO A 355 13.25 6.97 1.52
CA PRO A 355 13.19 5.72 0.77
C PRO A 355 12.42 5.85 -0.54
N VAL A 356 11.42 6.74 -0.62
CA VAL A 356 10.70 7.03 -1.87
C VAL A 356 11.65 7.60 -2.92
N TRP A 357 12.59 8.46 -2.51
CA TRP A 357 13.63 9.03 -3.37
C TRP A 357 14.71 7.99 -3.74
N THR A 358 15.26 7.29 -2.76
CA THR A 358 16.50 6.49 -2.92
C THR A 358 16.27 5.08 -3.44
N SER A 359 15.09 4.50 -3.25
CA SER A 359 14.81 3.13 -3.68
C SER A 359 15.11 2.94 -5.19
N PRO A 360 15.65 1.79 -5.63
CA PRO A 360 15.74 1.48 -7.06
C PRO A 360 14.32 1.21 -7.62
N GLY A 361 13.95 1.89 -8.71
CA GLY A 361 12.59 1.82 -9.28
C GLY A 361 12.25 0.47 -9.93
N ILE A 362 10.96 0.32 -10.27
CA ILE A 362 10.33 -0.84 -10.93
C ILE A 362 11.23 -1.44 -12.02
N MET A 363 11.43 -2.75 -12.00
CA MET A 363 12.23 -3.52 -12.97
C MET A 363 11.56 -3.73 -14.35
N GLY A 364 10.61 -2.87 -14.74
CA GLY A 364 9.93 -2.98 -16.02
C GLY A 364 9.12 -1.75 -16.39
N GLU A 365 8.90 -1.57 -17.69
CA GLU A 365 8.06 -0.51 -18.24
C GLU A 365 6.59 -0.77 -17.85
N LYS A 366 5.90 0.27 -17.38
CA LYS A 366 4.46 0.22 -17.11
C LYS A 366 3.73 1.03 -18.16
N ILE A 367 2.89 0.36 -18.94
CA ILE A 367 1.99 0.97 -19.92
C ILE A 367 0.62 1.06 -19.25
N PHE A 368 0.00 2.24 -19.30
CA PHE A 368 -1.35 2.49 -18.85
C PHE A 368 -2.31 2.50 -20.05
N GLU A 369 -3.52 1.99 -19.84
CA GLU A 369 -4.50 1.84 -20.93
C GLU A 369 -5.08 3.17 -21.43
N ASN A 370 -4.98 4.24 -20.64
CA ASN A 370 -5.59 5.52 -20.94
C ASN A 370 -4.55 6.65 -21.01
N LYS A 371 -4.91 7.71 -21.74
CA LYS A 371 -4.07 8.90 -21.95
C LYS A 371 -4.30 9.94 -20.87
N GLY A 372 -3.36 10.06 -19.94
CA GLY A 372 -3.32 11.16 -18.98
C GLY A 372 -3.19 12.52 -19.68
N ASN A 373 -3.86 13.55 -19.15
CA ASN A 373 -3.78 14.92 -19.68
C ASN A 373 -2.94 15.80 -18.75
N LEU A 374 -1.87 16.37 -19.32
CA LEU A 374 -0.91 17.26 -18.66
C LEU A 374 -1.38 18.71 -18.54
N SER A 375 -2.63 18.91 -18.12
CA SER A 375 -3.20 20.22 -17.86
C SER A 375 -3.12 20.63 -16.38
N LEU A 376 -2.84 21.91 -16.16
CA LEU A 376 -3.04 22.52 -14.85
C LEU A 376 -4.53 22.44 -14.50
N ARG A 377 -4.86 22.07 -13.26
CA ARG A 377 -6.24 22.03 -12.80
C ARG A 377 -6.51 23.24 -11.89
N PRO A 378 -6.88 24.41 -12.45
CA PRO A 378 -6.99 25.66 -11.69
C PRO A 378 -8.00 25.55 -10.55
N TRP A 379 -9.10 24.83 -10.75
CA TRP A 379 -10.11 24.58 -9.74
C TRP A 379 -9.56 23.91 -8.48
N MET A 380 -8.57 23.03 -8.59
CA MET A 380 -7.98 22.39 -7.40
C MET A 380 -7.06 23.33 -6.63
N LEU A 381 -6.30 24.15 -7.34
CA LEU A 381 -5.46 25.16 -6.72
C LEU A 381 -6.33 26.19 -5.99
N LEU A 382 -7.34 26.71 -6.67
CA LEU A 382 -8.34 27.61 -6.09
C LEU A 382 -9.00 26.97 -4.87
N LEU A 383 -9.47 25.72 -4.98
CA LEU A 383 -10.10 25.02 -3.86
C LEU A 383 -9.15 24.80 -2.68
N SER A 384 -7.88 24.45 -2.93
CA SER A 384 -6.89 24.27 -1.86
C SER A 384 -6.58 25.59 -1.13
N PHE A 385 -6.43 26.68 -1.88
CA PHE A 385 -6.14 28.00 -1.32
C PHE A 385 -7.36 28.60 -0.61
N SER A 386 -8.55 28.48 -1.21
CA SER A 386 -9.79 28.92 -0.61
C SER A 386 -10.09 28.12 0.65
N ALA A 387 -9.86 26.81 0.66
CA ALA A 387 -10.04 25.98 1.85
C ALA A 387 -9.07 26.39 2.98
N LEU A 388 -7.80 26.68 2.66
CA LEU A 388 -6.85 27.20 3.65
C LEU A 388 -7.31 28.55 4.22
N MET A 389 -7.64 29.51 3.35
CA MET A 389 -8.05 30.84 3.77
C MET A 389 -9.34 30.81 4.60
N LEU A 390 -10.35 30.06 4.13
CA LEU A 390 -11.62 29.91 4.84
C LEU A 390 -11.39 29.23 6.20
N PHE A 391 -10.56 28.19 6.26
CA PHE A 391 -10.22 27.54 7.52
C PHE A 391 -9.52 28.48 8.51
N ARG A 392 -8.60 29.34 8.03
CA ARG A 392 -7.96 30.36 8.87
C ARG A 392 -8.96 31.39 9.37
N LEU A 393 -9.76 31.95 8.47
CA LEU A 393 -10.75 32.98 8.78
C LEU A 393 -11.75 32.47 9.82
N LEU A 394 -12.32 31.29 9.62
CA LEU A 394 -13.33 30.74 10.54
C LEU A 394 -12.79 30.41 11.94
N THR A 395 -11.48 30.21 12.10
CA THR A 395 -10.90 29.71 13.36
C THR A 395 -10.07 30.74 14.11
N ASP A 396 -9.71 31.85 13.46
CA ASP A 396 -8.99 32.98 14.06
C ASP A 396 -9.98 34.06 14.52
N PRO A 397 -10.21 34.24 15.83
CA PRO A 397 -11.23 35.16 16.34
C PRO A 397 -10.76 36.62 16.21
N GLN A 398 -9.44 36.85 16.10
CA GLN A 398 -8.87 38.18 16.02
C GLN A 398 -9.23 38.87 14.70
N LEU A 399 -9.50 38.09 13.65
CA LEU A 399 -9.89 38.61 12.34
C LEU A 399 -11.35 39.13 12.30
N PHE A 400 -12.19 38.74 13.27
CA PHE A 400 -13.57 39.21 13.40
C PHE A 400 -13.76 40.30 14.45
N ALA A 401 -12.70 40.68 15.17
CA ALA A 401 -12.74 41.70 16.20
C ALA A 401 -12.44 43.14 15.67
N ILE A 402 -12.43 43.30 14.34
CA ILE A 402 -12.30 44.56 13.60
C ILE A 402 -13.63 44.81 12.91
#